data_AF-A0A968K6J0-F1
#
_entry.id   AF-A0A968K6J0-F1
#
_cell.length_a   1.000
_cell.length_b   1.000
_cell.length_c   1.000
_cell.angle_alpha   90.00
_cell.angle_beta   90.00
_cell.angle_gamma   90.00
#
_symmetry.space_group_name_H-M   'P 1'
#
loop_
_entity.id
_entity.type
_entity.pdbx_description
1 polymer ?
#
loop_
_entity_poly.entity_id
_entity_poly.type
_entity_poly.pdbx_seq_one_letter_code
_entity_poly.pdbx_strand_id
1 'polypeptide(L)'
;IEAGENDAFAWGILGFPSYTHPQEYKGLKVPDVLVSGHHARIEKFRRYSALKKTLQNRPELLEKIELSDIDKKLLDEIKNEEQ
;
A
#
# COMPACT_ATOMS: atom_id res chain seq x y z
N ILE A 1 -25.38 -7.15 0.53
CA ILE A 1 -25.00 -5.85 -0.08
C ILE A 1 -23.57 -5.60 0.35
N GLU A 2 -22.65 -6.38 -0.23
CA GLU A 2 -21.71 -6.00 -1.31
C GLU A 2 -20.31 -6.00 -0.69
N ALA A 3 -19.75 -7.21 -0.56
CA ALA A 3 -18.33 -7.40 -0.36
C ALA A 3 -17.67 -6.96 -1.68
N GLY A 4 -17.39 -5.66 -1.78
CA GLY A 4 -16.73 -5.07 -2.94
C GLY A 4 -15.43 -5.81 -3.17
N GLU A 5 -15.41 -6.60 -4.24
CA GLU A 5 -14.27 -7.09 -4.98
C GLU A 5 -13.32 -5.89 -5.23
N ASN A 6 -12.59 -5.49 -4.19
CA ASN A 6 -11.46 -4.59 -4.34
C ASN A 6 -10.37 -5.48 -4.89
N ASP A 7 -10.43 -5.69 -6.20
CA ASP A 7 -9.36 -5.91 -7.17
C ASP A 7 -7.95 -5.98 -6.56
N ALA A 8 -7.71 -6.93 -5.66
CA ALA A 8 -6.42 -7.14 -5.01
C ALA A 8 -5.38 -7.67 -6.02
N PHE A 9 -5.80 -7.86 -7.28
CA PHE A 9 -5.05 -8.40 -8.39
C PHE A 9 -5.05 -7.50 -9.64
N ALA A 10 -5.81 -6.39 -9.71
CA ALA A 10 -5.95 -5.62 -10.95
C ALA A 10 -4.66 -4.95 -11.46
N TRP A 11 -3.64 -4.80 -10.62
CA TRP A 11 -2.40 -4.09 -10.96
C TRP A 11 -1.15 -4.96 -10.94
N GLY A 12 -1.28 -6.29 -10.82
CA GLY A 12 -0.13 -7.21 -10.80
C GLY A 12 0.79 -7.07 -9.58
N ILE A 13 0.38 -6.32 -8.55
CA ILE A 13 1.05 -6.17 -7.26
C ILE A 13 0.13 -6.61 -6.12
N LEU A 14 0.70 -6.90 -4.95
CA LEU A 14 -0.12 -7.21 -3.77
C LEU A 14 -0.94 -5.98 -3.41
N GLY A 15 -2.26 -6.17 -3.28
CA GLY A 15 -3.18 -5.12 -2.86
C GLY A 15 -2.77 -4.46 -1.53
N PHE A 16 -3.20 -3.21 -1.35
CA PHE A 16 -2.97 -2.46 -0.13
C PHE A 16 -3.81 -3.02 1.03
N PRO A 17 -3.34 -2.90 2.28
CA PRO A 17 -4.16 -3.19 3.45
C PRO A 17 -5.37 -2.26 3.47
N SER A 18 -6.57 -2.84 3.43
CA SER A 18 -7.81 -2.11 3.63
C SER A 18 -8.02 -1.90 5.13
N TYR A 19 -8.04 -0.64 5.56
CA TYR A 19 -8.32 -0.27 6.93
C TYR A 19 -9.77 0.17 7.02
N THR A 20 -10.55 -0.58 7.79
CA THR A 20 -11.89 -0.20 8.23
C THR A 20 -11.82 0.15 9.71
N HIS A 21 -12.61 1.13 10.16
CA HIS A 21 -12.69 1.47 11.58
C HIS A 21 -13.05 0.24 12.42
N PRO A 22 -12.47 0.05 13.63
CA PRO A 22 -11.84 1.04 14.53
C PRO A 22 -10.34 1.33 14.30
N GLN A 23 -9.84 2.42 14.93
CA GLN A 23 -8.46 2.95 14.79
C GLN A 23 -7.35 2.02 15.31
N GLU A 24 -7.72 0.97 16.05
CA GLU A 24 -6.81 -0.06 16.52
C GLU A 24 -7.43 -1.43 16.28
N TYR A 25 -6.81 -2.25 15.44
CA TYR A 25 -7.28 -3.61 15.17
C TYR A 25 -6.14 -4.60 15.41
N LYS A 26 -6.31 -5.48 16.40
CA LYS A 26 -5.32 -6.49 16.82
C LYS A 26 -3.92 -5.91 17.14
N GLY A 27 -3.85 -4.73 17.75
CA GLY A 27 -2.58 -4.08 18.11
C GLY A 27 -1.84 -3.43 16.93
N LEU A 28 -2.41 -3.46 15.72
CA LEU A 28 -1.96 -2.68 14.59
C LEU A 28 -2.63 -1.30 14.68
N LYS A 29 -1.83 -0.27 14.99
CA LYS A 29 -2.29 1.12 14.96
C LYS A 29 -2.51 1.55 13.52
N VAL A 30 -3.68 2.12 13.24
CA VAL A 30 -3.93 2.80 11.98
C VAL A 30 -2.97 4.00 11.91
N PRO A 31 -2.15 4.13 10.86
CA PRO A 31 -1.21 5.24 10.76
C PRO A 31 -1.96 6.57 10.67
N ASP A 32 -1.44 7.60 11.34
CA ASP A 32 -2.02 8.95 11.42
C ASP A 32 -2.40 9.53 10.04
N VAL A 33 -1.70 9.12 8.99
CA VAL A 33 -1.98 9.48 7.59
C VAL A 33 -3.41 9.13 7.14
N LEU A 34 -4.00 8.06 7.70
CA LEU A 34 -5.37 7.63 7.43
C LEU A 34 -6.40 8.34 8.31
N VAL A 35 -6.00 8.83 9.49
CA VAL A 35 -6.86 9.52 10.46
C VAL A 35 -6.97 11.02 10.14
N SER A 36 -5.94 11.60 9.53
CA SER A 36 -5.84 13.04 9.26
C SER A 36 -6.81 13.55 8.18
N GLY A 37 -7.55 12.68 7.47
CA GLY A 37 -8.56 13.08 6.47
C GLY A 37 -7.99 13.63 5.15
N HIS A 38 -6.67 13.58 4.97
CA HIS A 38 -6.01 14.04 3.74
C HIS A 38 -6.08 12.97 2.65
N HIS A 39 -7.12 13.00 1.81
CA HIS A 39 -7.34 12.03 0.72
C HIS A 39 -6.09 11.78 -0.15
N ALA A 40 -5.33 12.83 -0.51
CA ALA A 40 -4.09 12.68 -1.28
C ALA A 40 -3.01 11.87 -0.54
N ARG A 41 -2.88 12.05 0.78
CA ARG A 41 -1.93 11.29 1.58
C ARG A 41 -2.39 9.85 1.78
N ILE A 42 -3.71 9.63 1.90
CA ILE A 42 -4.31 8.31 1.99
C ILE A 42 -4.02 7.50 0.73
N GLU A 43 -4.18 8.10 -0.45
CA GLU A 43 -3.91 7.42 -1.72
C GLU A 43 -2.42 7.12 -1.90
N LYS A 44 -1.54 8.09 -1.59
CA LYS A 44 -0.08 7.85 -1.57
C LYS A 44 0.28 6.71 -0.61
N PHE A 45 -0.31 6.68 0.58
CA PHE A 45 -0.07 5.65 1.59
C PHE A 45 -0.56 4.27 1.14
N ARG A 46 -1.76 4.18 0.54
CA ARG A 46 -2.27 2.92 -0.03
C ARG A 46 -1.28 2.36 -1.05
N ARG A 47 -0.81 3.20 -1.97
CA ARG A 47 0.14 2.79 -3.02
C ARG A 47 1.50 2.42 -2.44
N TYR A 48 2.04 3.22 -1.52
CA TYR A 48 3.26 2.92 -0.77
C TYR A 48 3.15 1.56 -0.04
N SER A 49 2.04 1.31 0.66
CA SER A 49 1.87 0.08 1.43
C SER A 49 1.73 -1.15 0.55
N ALA A 50 1.06 -1.04 -0.61
CA ALA A 50 1.00 -2.10 -1.62
C ALA A 50 2.41 -2.42 -2.16
N LEU A 51 3.16 -1.39 -2.55
CA LEU A 51 4.53 -1.54 -3.05
C LEU A 51 5.45 -2.16 -1.99
N LYS A 52 5.41 -1.66 -0.75
CA LYS A 52 6.20 -2.19 0.37
C LYS A 52 5.90 -3.66 0.62
N LYS A 53 4.62 -4.02 0.71
CA LYS A 53 4.20 -5.41 0.91
C LYS A 53 4.64 -6.31 -0.24
N THR A 54 4.51 -5.82 -1.48
CA THR A 54 4.97 -6.53 -2.67
C THR A 54 6.48 -6.71 -2.65
N LEU A 55 7.25 -5.68 -2.35
CA LEU A 55 8.70 -5.75 -2.26
C LEU A 55 9.17 -6.75 -1.20
N GLN A 56 8.53 -6.77 -0.03
CA GLN A 56 8.90 -7.65 1.08
C GLN A 56 8.49 -9.12 0.87
N ASN A 57 7.33 -9.38 0.24
CA ASN A 57 6.81 -10.75 0.09
C ASN A 57 7.08 -11.36 -1.29
N ARG A 58 6.99 -10.56 -2.35
CA ARG A 58 7.00 -10.97 -3.76
C ARG A 58 7.63 -9.88 -4.64
N PRO A 59 8.93 -9.56 -4.48
CA PRO A 59 9.60 -8.55 -5.30
C PRO A 59 9.55 -8.89 -6.80
N GLU A 60 9.48 -10.18 -7.13
CA GLU A 60 9.29 -10.70 -8.50
C GLU A 60 8.08 -10.11 -9.24
N LEU A 61 7.03 -9.69 -8.52
CA LEU A 61 5.83 -9.11 -9.12
C LEU A 61 6.10 -7.68 -9.60
N LEU A 62 6.93 -6.92 -8.86
CA LEU A 62 7.32 -5.56 -9.21
C LEU A 62 8.18 -5.53 -10.48
N GLU A 63 8.92 -6.59 -10.76
CA GLU A 63 9.72 -6.73 -11.99
C GLU A 63 8.86 -7.14 -13.20
N LYS A 64 7.71 -7.77 -12.96
CA LYS A 64 6.76 -8.20 -14.00
C LYS A 64 5.78 -7.10 -14.41
N ILE A 65 5.63 -6.06 -13.60
CA ILE A 65 4.74 -4.93 -13.87
C ILE A 65 5.52 -3.69 -14.30
N GLU A 66 4.87 -2.83 -15.08
CA GLU A 66 5.43 -1.51 -15.41
C GLU A 66 5.24 -0.54 -14.23
N LEU A 67 6.32 -0.36 -13.47
CA LEU A 67 6.37 0.66 -12.41
C LEU A 67 6.50 2.05 -13.04
N SER A 68 5.57 2.95 -12.73
CA SER A 68 5.72 4.37 -13.06
C SER A 68 6.83 5.03 -12.25
N ASP A 69 7.31 6.20 -12.66
CA ASP A 69 8.32 6.98 -11.94
C ASP A 69 7.95 7.23 -10.47
N ILE A 70 6.66 7.42 -10.20
CA ILE A 70 6.12 7.57 -8.85
C ILE A 70 6.32 6.29 -8.06
N ASP A 71 6.00 5.14 -8.63
CA ASP A 71 6.13 3.84 -7.96
C ASP A 71 7.61 3.51 -7.68
N LYS A 72 8.51 3.83 -8.62
CA LYS A 72 9.95 3.70 -8.42
C LYS A 72 10.47 4.60 -7.30
N LYS A 73 10.03 5.86 -7.26
CA LYS A 73 10.37 6.79 -6.16
C LYS A 73 9.89 6.25 -4.81
N LEU A 74 8.64 5.78 -4.74
CA LEU A 74 8.09 5.20 -3.51
C LEU A 74 8.89 3.97 -3.08
N LEU A 75 9.26 3.08 -4.00
CA LEU A 75 10.09 1.92 -3.72
C LEU A 75 11.48 2.30 -3.20
N ASP A 76 12.07 3.35 -3.75
CA ASP A 76 13.34 3.88 -3.26
C ASP A 76 13.19 4.46 -1.85
N GLU A 77 12.14 5.26 -1.59
CA GLU A 77 11.81 5.76 -0.24
C GLU A 77 11.67 4.58 0.75
N ILE A 78 10.94 3.52 0.38
CA ILE A 78 10.76 2.32 1.21
C ILE A 78 12.11 1.64 1.52
N LYS A 79 12.95 1.47 0.50
CA LYS A 79 14.27 0.81 0.65
C LYS A 79 15.21 1.63 1.54
N ASN A 80 15.12 2.96 1.51
CA ASN A 80 15.91 3.83 2.38
C ASN A 80 15.38 3.85 3.83
N GLU A 81 14.06 3.74 4.05
CA GLU A 81 13.48 3.73 5.40
C GLU A 81 13.74 2.42 6.18
N GLU A 82 13.91 1.28 5.50
CA GLU A 82 14.19 -0.01 6.16
C GLU A 82 15.70 -0.29 6.37
N GLN A 83 16.57 0.68 6.05
CA GLN A 83 18.03 0.53 6.01
C GLN A 83 18.77 1.11 7.23
#